data_AF-A0A5J4PBW4-F1
#
_entry.id   AF-A0A5J4PBW4-F1
#
_cell.length_a   1.000
_cell.length_b   1.000
_cell.length_c   1.000
_cell.angle_alpha   90.00
_cell.angle_beta   90.00
_cell.angle_gamma   90.00
#
_symmetry.space_group_name_H-M   'P 1'
#
loop_
_entity.id
_entity.type
_entity.pdbx_description
1 polymer ?
#
loop_
_entity_poly.entity_id
_entity_poly.type
_entity_poly.pdbx_seq_one_letter_code
_entity_poly.pdbx_strand_id
1 'polypeptide(L)' 'MQYKKFGKRGLFDELNTKENLSKIGTPLERLLRVIDFEMFRPELEENLLNPDHKNKAGAKPYDVVMMF' A
#
# COMPACT_ATOMS: atom_id res chain seq x y z
N MET A 1 -21.74 5.23 13.80
CA MET A 1 -21.50 4.58 12.49
C MET A 1 -22.04 3.15 12.57
N GLN A 2 -23.20 2.87 11.97
CA GLN A 2 -23.72 1.49 11.92
C GLN A 2 -23.01 0.72 10.80
N TYR A 3 -22.35 -0.37 11.14
CA TYR A 3 -21.83 -1.31 10.14
C TYR A 3 -22.96 -2.22 9.68
N LYS A 4 -23.28 -2.20 8.38
CA LYS A 4 -24.22 -3.14 7.75
C LYS A 4 -23.67 -4.56 7.94
N LYS A 5 -24.45 -5.44 8.59
CA LYS A 5 -24.16 -6.87 8.61
C LYS A 5 -24.26 -7.41 7.19
N PHE A 6 -23.13 -7.76 6.59
CA PHE A 6 -23.08 -8.32 5.25
C PHE A 6 -23.74 -9.71 5.28
N GLY A 7 -24.81 -9.90 4.51
CA GLY A 7 -25.34 -11.22 4.20
C GLY A 7 -24.31 -12.05 3.43
N LYS A 8 -24.60 -13.35 3.22
CA LYS A 8 -23.70 -14.30 2.54
C LYS A 8 -23.05 -13.66 1.31
N ARG A 9 -21.72 -13.50 1.33
CA ARG A 9 -20.95 -12.94 0.22
C ARG A 9 -21.16 -13.78 -1.03
N GLY A 10 -21.67 -13.18 -2.10
CA GLY A 10 -21.71 -13.77 -3.42
C GLY A 10 -20.31 -13.96 -4.00
N LEU A 11 -20.16 -14.88 -4.95
CA LEU A 11 -18.88 -15.27 -5.56
C LEU A 11 -18.09 -14.09 -6.17
N PHE A 12 -18.77 -12.99 -6.52
CA PHE A 12 -18.18 -11.81 -7.17
C PHE A 12 -18.28 -10.54 -6.32
N ASP A 13 -18.68 -10.63 -5.05
CA ASP A 13 -18.86 -9.46 -4.21
C ASP A 13 -17.56 -8.66 -4.02
N GLU A 14 -16.41 -9.34 -4.04
CA GLU A 14 -15.10 -8.69 -3.91
C GLU A 14 -14.72 -7.89 -5.16
N LEU A 15 -15.00 -8.42 -6.35
CA LEU A 15 -14.79 -7.70 -7.62
C LEU A 15 -15.71 -6.48 -7.68
N ASN A 16 -16.99 -6.65 -7.36
CA ASN A 16 -17.97 -5.56 -7.33
C ASN A 16 -17.59 -4.49 -6.30
N THR A 17 -17.11 -4.89 -5.12
CA THR A 17 -16.67 -3.96 -4.07
C THR A 17 -15.45 -3.15 -4.53
N LYS A 18 -14.44 -3.81 -5.12
CA LYS A 18 -13.28 -3.11 -5.69
C LYS A 18 -13.69 -2.13 -6.79
N GLU A 19 -14.47 -2.56 -7.77
CA GLU A 19 -14.95 -1.67 -8.84
C GLU A 19 -15.73 -0.48 -8.29
N ASN A 20 -16.60 -0.70 -7.31
CA ASN A 20 -17.38 0.37 -6.70
C ASN A 20 -16.48 1.36 -5.95
N LEU A 21 -15.46 0.88 -5.22
CA LEU A 21 -14.47 1.73 -4.56
C LEU A 21 -13.65 2.54 -5.58
N SER A 22 -13.22 1.93 -6.68
CA SER A 22 -12.52 2.63 -7.77
C SER A 22 -13.39 3.67 -8.46
N LYS A 23 -14.69 3.36 -8.71
CA LYS A 23 -15.66 4.29 -9.31
C LYS A 23 -15.96 5.51 -8.43
N ILE A 24 -15.87 5.37 -7.11
CA ILE A 24 -16.00 6.49 -6.16
C ILE A 24 -14.79 7.45 -6.27
N GLY A 25 -13.71 7.03 -6.95
CA GLY A 25 -12.56 7.87 -7.24
C GLY A 25 -11.70 8.03 -6.00
N THR A 26 -11.04 6.94 -5.57
CA THR A 26 -10.11 7.05 -4.45
C THR A 26 -8.94 7.95 -4.86
N PRO A 27 -8.59 8.97 -4.05
CA PRO A 27 -7.43 9.80 -4.33
C PRO A 27 -6.14 8.98 -4.55
N LEU A 28 -6.04 7.83 -3.90
CA LEU A 28 -4.92 6.89 -4.03
C LEU A 28 -4.73 6.39 -5.48
N GLU A 29 -5.80 6.00 -6.17
CA GLU A 29 -5.70 5.55 -7.58
C GLU A 29 -5.24 6.66 -8.53
N ARG A 30 -5.58 7.91 -8.22
CA ARG A 30 -5.11 9.07 -9.00
C ARG A 30 -3.64 9.35 -8.73
N LEU A 31 -3.22 9.26 -7.47
CA LEU A 31 -1.82 9.44 -7.07
C LEU A 31 -0.93 8.38 -7.72
N LEU A 32 -1.35 7.11 -7.72
CA LEU A 32 -0.65 6.00 -8.38
C LEU A 32 -0.43 6.18 -9.89
N ARG A 33 -1.25 7.00 -10.56
CA ARG A 33 -1.10 7.28 -11.99
C ARG A 33 -0.19 8.47 -12.28
N VAL A 34 -0.03 9.38 -11.33
CA VAL A 34 0.60 10.70 -11.54
C VAL A 34 1.97 10.79 -10.86
N ILE A 35 2.18 10.04 -9.79
CA ILE A 35 3.40 10.06 -8.99
C ILE A 35 4.23 8.83 -9.32
N ASP A 36 5.49 9.06 -9.66
CA ASP A 36 6.50 8.02 -9.66
C ASP A 36 7.07 7.89 -8.23
N PHE A 37 6.67 6.83 -7.51
CA PHE A 37 7.08 6.64 -6.11
C PHE A 37 8.56 6.30 -5.95
N GLU A 38 9.26 5.92 -7.02
CA GLU A 38 10.72 5.73 -7.00
C GLU A 38 11.46 7.04 -6.69
N MET A 39 10.82 8.21 -6.90
CA MET A 39 11.41 9.50 -6.56
C MET A 39 11.70 9.66 -5.05
N PHE A 40 10.97 8.94 -4.19
CA PHE A 40 11.16 8.99 -2.73
C PHE A 40 12.22 8.02 -2.24
N ARG A 41 12.69 7.09 -3.08
CA ARG A 41 13.67 6.06 -2.67
C ARG A 41 14.88 6.66 -1.94
N PRO A 42 15.55 7.72 -2.42
CA PRO A 42 16.73 8.25 -1.74
C PRO A 42 16.42 8.75 -0.32
N GLU A 43 15.30 9.47 -0.16
CA GLU A 43 14.87 10.01 1.13
C GLU A 43 14.44 8.88 2.10
N LEU A 44 13.76 7.87 1.58
CA LEU A 44 13.33 6.70 2.36
C LEU A 44 14.52 5.84 2.78
N GLU A 45 15.47 5.58 1.89
CA GLU A 45 16.66 4.79 2.20
C GLU A 45 17.53 5.50 3.26
N GLU A 46 17.69 6.82 3.18
CA GLU A 46 18.46 7.60 4.15
C GLU A 46 17.84 7.57 5.56
N ASN A 47 16.51 7.57 5.67
CA ASN A 47 15.81 7.67 6.95
C ASN A 47 15.36 6.31 7.53
N LEU A 48 15.13 5.28 6.70
CA LEU A 48 14.61 3.98 7.13
C LEU A 48 15.70 2.91 7.24
N LEU A 49 16.72 2.96 6.39
CA LEU A 49 17.84 2.04 6.53
C LEU A 49 18.70 2.55 7.67
N ASN A 50 18.80 1.77 8.75
CA ASN A 50 19.82 2.00 9.77
C ASN A 50 21.14 1.43 9.23
N PRO A 51 22.12 2.24 8.81
CA PRO A 51 23.41 1.73 8.36
C PRO A 51 24.24 1.13 9.53
N ASP A 52 23.94 1.51 10.77
CA ASP A 52 24.69 1.16 11.99
C ASP A 52 24.28 -0.19 12.61
N HIS A 53 24.09 -1.21 11.79
CA HIS A 53 23.83 -2.55 12.30
C HIS A 53 25.13 -3.21 12.78
N LYS A 54 25.26 -3.39 14.10
CA LYS A 54 26.40 -4.07 14.75
C LYS A 54 26.66 -5.49 14.23
N ASN A 55 25.65 -6.16 13.68
CA ASN A 55 25.74 -7.53 13.14
C ASN A 55 24.76 -7.70 11.96
N LYS A 56 25.13 -8.52 10.95
CA LYS A 56 24.27 -8.88 9.80
C LYS A 56 23.18 -9.92 10.15
N ALA A 57 22.66 -9.88 11.37
CA ALA A 57 21.68 -10.84 11.87
C ALA A 57 20.25 -10.30 11.70
N GLY A 58 19.32 -11.17 11.29
CA GLY A 58 17.89 -10.83 11.15
C GLY A 58 17.35 -10.98 9.73
N ALA A 59 16.04 -10.77 9.58
CA ALA A 59 15.39 -10.74 8.28
C ALA A 59 15.82 -9.47 7.52
N LYS A 60 16.07 -9.61 6.22
CA LYS A 60 16.32 -8.44 5.37
C LYS A 60 15.09 -7.52 5.39
N PRO A 61 15.27 -6.20 5.44
CA PRO A 61 14.16 -5.26 5.33
C PRO A 61 13.46 -5.44 3.97
N TYR A 62 12.15 -5.17 3.96
CA TYR A 62 11.38 -5.08 2.72
C TYR A 62 11.86 -3.90 1.86
N ASP A 63 11.55 -3.93 0.57
CA ASP A 63 11.81 -2.78 -0.30
C ASP A 63 11.03 -1.55 0.21
N VAL A 64 11.73 -0.44 0.35
CA VAL A 64 11.20 0.81 0.93
C VAL A 64 10.10 1.43 0.07
N VAL A 65 10.08 1.13 -1.24
CA VAL A 65 9.06 1.63 -2.17
C VAL A 65 7.81 0.72 -2.20
N MET A 66 7.89 -0.52 -1.71
CA MET A 66 6.80 -1.51 -1.78
C MET A 66 5.54 -1.13 -0.97
N MET A 67 5.61 -0.07 -0.16
CA MET A 67 4.48 0.44 0.63
C MET A 67 3.52 1.33 -0.18
N PHE A 68 3.87 1.68 -1.42
CA PHE A 68 3.13 2.58 -2.30
C PHE A 68 2.73 1.87 -3.61
#